data_AF-A0A0A0LAQ3-F1
#
_entry.id   AF-A0A0A0LAQ3-F1
#
_cell.length_a   1.000
_cell.length_b   1.000
_cell.length_c   1.000
_cell.angle_alpha   90.00
_cell.angle_beta   90.00
_cell.angle_gamma   90.00
#
_symmetry.space_group_name_H-M   'P 1'
#
loop_
_entity.id
_entity.type
_entity.pdbx_description
1 polymer ?
#
loop_
_entity_poly.entity_id
_entity_poly.type
_entity_poly.pdbx_seq_one_letter_code
_entity_poly.pdbx_strand_id
1 'polypeptide(L)'
;MEELEPPSVITAALATLSPPRLADLSHSIFSEIHQHRRRLTFILSSPTLFSLTLRHLNSLSLSHKSLLLARFLLSALRRLSRPFQSPSKLLPYHPSTAAISPQDLDAAVLLLLLCEVRQHNPAALRTPITKWRATLCKIYSDSLLTVSGLATGGGGALIPYIDTVVRCWKFVGFVGSCGGKVRREVAASPMAVVELPSVAVGGGGAAVECVICKEEMGEGRDACKLPCDHLFHWLCILPWLRKRNTCPCCRFQLPTDDVLGEIQRLWEILFKVGSTMCTSDGD
;
A
#
# COMPACT_ATOMS: atom_id res chain seq x y z
N MET A 1 -14.56 -22.24 11.18
CA MET A 1 -13.80 -21.55 10.12
C MET A 1 -13.07 -20.42 10.81
N GLU A 2 -11.86 -20.69 11.32
CA GLU A 2 -11.05 -19.68 12.02
C GLU A 2 -10.80 -18.52 11.06
N GLU A 3 -11.21 -17.30 11.44
CA GLU A 3 -10.74 -16.10 10.77
C GLU A 3 -9.22 -16.04 10.96
N LEU A 4 -8.43 -16.36 9.93
CA LEU A 4 -6.98 -16.23 10.02
C LEU A 4 -6.62 -14.80 10.41
N GLU A 5 -5.83 -14.67 11.48
CA GLU A 5 -5.30 -13.38 11.92
C GLU A 5 -4.54 -12.70 10.76
N PRO A 6 -4.78 -11.42 10.45
CA PRO A 6 -4.09 -10.66 9.40
C PRO A 6 -2.57 -10.90 9.23
N PRO A 7 -1.74 -10.97 10.30
CA PRO A 7 -0.31 -11.25 10.17
C PRO A 7 -0.02 -12.66 9.64
N SER A 8 -0.83 -13.66 9.99
CA SER A 8 -0.66 -15.04 9.52
C SER A 8 -0.88 -15.14 8.01
N VAL A 9 -1.86 -14.43 7.48
CA VAL A 9 -2.18 -14.42 6.03
C VAL A 9 -1.04 -13.79 5.22
N ILE A 10 -0.47 -12.68 5.70
CA ILE A 10 0.67 -12.04 5.03
C ILE A 10 1.88 -12.97 5.07
N THR A 11 2.14 -13.60 6.22
CA THR A 11 3.28 -14.52 6.37
C THR A 11 3.12 -15.75 5.46
N ALA A 12 1.92 -16.32 5.38
CA ALA A 12 1.59 -17.40 4.46
C ALA A 12 1.76 -16.99 2.99
N ALA A 13 1.32 -15.79 2.62
CA ALA A 13 1.55 -15.26 1.27
C ALA A 13 3.05 -15.14 0.95
N LEU A 14 3.85 -14.62 1.89
CA LEU A 14 5.30 -14.50 1.72
C LEU A 14 6.00 -15.86 1.59
N ALA A 15 5.50 -16.91 2.24
CA ALA A 15 6.03 -18.26 2.12
C ALA A 15 5.88 -18.85 0.69
N THR A 16 4.96 -18.33 -0.12
CA THR A 16 4.79 -18.75 -1.53
C THR A 16 5.87 -18.23 -2.48
N LEU A 17 6.70 -17.29 -2.02
CA LEU A 17 7.73 -16.67 -2.85
C LEU A 17 8.92 -17.60 -3.00
N SER A 18 9.46 -17.66 -4.21
CA SER A 18 10.75 -18.31 -4.44
C SER A 18 11.88 -17.59 -3.68
N PRO A 19 12.94 -18.29 -3.25
CA PRO A 19 14.05 -17.71 -2.49
C PRO A 19 14.63 -16.39 -3.04
N PRO A 20 14.89 -16.22 -4.36
CA PRO A 20 15.41 -14.94 -4.87
C PRO A 20 14.42 -13.79 -4.72
N ARG A 21 13.12 -14.05 -4.91
CA ARG A 21 12.08 -13.02 -4.80
C ARG A 21 11.87 -12.60 -3.36
N LEU A 22 11.99 -13.55 -2.42
CA LEU A 22 11.95 -13.27 -0.99
C LEU A 22 13.18 -12.45 -0.56
N ALA A 23 14.37 -12.77 -1.07
CA ALA A 23 15.59 -12.01 -0.82
C ALA A 23 15.45 -10.56 -1.32
N ASP A 24 15.02 -10.34 -2.56
CA ASP A 24 14.79 -9.00 -3.13
C ASP A 24 13.78 -8.18 -2.31
N LEU A 25 12.68 -8.81 -1.90
CA LEU A 25 11.68 -8.19 -1.04
C LEU A 25 12.30 -7.80 0.32
N SER A 26 13.04 -8.73 0.94
CA SER A 26 13.68 -8.48 2.23
C SER A 26 14.64 -7.29 2.13
N HIS A 27 15.48 -7.22 1.10
CA HIS A 27 16.40 -6.10 0.87
C HIS A 27 15.67 -4.78 0.69
N SER A 28 14.55 -4.78 -0.06
CA SER A 28 13.71 -3.58 -0.22
C SER A 28 13.11 -3.13 1.11
N ILE A 29 12.64 -4.05 1.95
CA ILE A 29 12.07 -3.76 3.27
C ILE A 29 13.17 -3.25 4.22
N PHE A 30 14.34 -3.90 4.25
CA PHE A 30 15.48 -3.45 5.06
C PHE A 30 15.94 -2.05 4.68
N SER A 31 16.04 -1.75 3.38
CA SER A 31 16.41 -0.43 2.87
C SER A 31 15.42 0.64 3.35
N GLU A 32 14.13 0.35 3.29
CA GLU A 32 13.09 1.26 3.74
C GLU A 32 13.12 1.49 5.27
N ILE A 33 13.21 0.42 6.05
CA ILE A 33 13.34 0.50 7.51
C ILE A 33 14.57 1.32 7.87
N HIS A 34 15.68 1.13 7.16
CA HIS A 34 16.90 1.91 7.34
C HIS A 34 16.66 3.39 6.99
N GLN A 35 15.93 3.70 5.93
CA GLN A 35 15.59 5.08 5.56
C GLN A 35 14.74 5.77 6.64
N HIS A 36 13.72 5.09 7.16
CA HIS A 36 12.86 5.61 8.23
C HIS A 36 13.63 5.85 9.52
N ARG A 37 14.54 4.92 9.87
CA ARG A 37 15.43 5.08 11.02
C ARG A 37 16.36 6.27 10.86
N ARG A 38 16.97 6.48 9.68
CA ARG A 38 17.82 7.66 9.44
C ARG A 38 17.04 8.96 9.60
N ARG A 39 15.81 9.02 9.08
CA ARG A 39 14.92 10.17 9.24
C ARG A 39 14.58 10.44 10.70
N LEU A 40 14.18 9.42 11.46
CA LEU A 40 13.92 9.56 12.90
C LEU A 40 15.15 10.03 13.67
N THR A 41 16.31 9.42 13.41
CA THR A 41 17.56 9.84 14.05
C THR A 41 17.86 11.30 13.77
N PHE A 42 17.65 11.78 12.53
CA PHE A 42 17.84 13.17 12.15
C PHE A 42 16.84 14.13 12.81
N ILE A 43 15.56 13.73 12.89
CA ILE A 43 14.52 14.52 13.57
C ILE A 43 14.82 14.62 15.06
N LEU A 44 15.20 13.51 15.72
CA LEU A 44 15.41 13.46 17.16
C LEU A 44 16.72 14.16 17.60
N SER A 45 17.75 14.12 16.77
CA SER A 45 19.03 14.79 17.04
C SER A 45 18.94 16.31 16.93
N SER A 46 18.05 16.84 16.08
CA SER A 46 17.87 18.28 15.85
C SER A 46 16.65 18.84 16.60
N PRO A 47 16.84 19.73 17.60
CA PRO A 47 15.72 20.34 18.32
C PRO A 47 14.76 21.15 17.44
N THR A 48 15.30 21.83 16.42
CA THR A 48 14.51 22.66 15.50
C THR A 48 13.63 21.80 14.61
N LEU A 49 14.19 20.75 14.01
CA LEU A 49 13.43 19.83 13.16
C LEU A 49 12.37 19.09 13.96
N PHE A 50 12.69 18.57 15.15
CA PHE A 50 11.70 17.96 16.03
C PHE A 50 10.53 18.91 16.29
N SER A 51 10.82 20.16 16.65
CA SER A 51 9.80 21.16 16.98
C SER A 51 8.93 21.52 15.76
N LEU A 52 9.54 21.64 14.57
CA LEU A 52 8.83 21.92 13.32
C LEU A 52 7.92 20.76 12.91
N THR A 53 8.44 19.53 12.92
CA THR A 53 7.67 18.32 12.57
C THR A 53 6.54 18.09 13.57
N LEU A 54 6.79 18.27 14.86
CA LEU A 54 5.77 18.13 15.90
C LEU A 54 4.69 19.21 15.80
N ARG A 55 5.06 20.47 15.52
CA ARG A 55 4.10 21.55 15.27
C ARG A 55 3.24 21.28 14.05
N HIS A 56 3.88 20.84 12.96
CA HIS A 56 3.17 20.45 11.74
C HIS A 56 2.17 19.32 12.06
N LEU A 57 2.61 18.23 12.69
CA LEU A 57 1.73 17.15 13.14
C LEU A 57 0.57 17.64 14.01
N ASN A 58 0.82 18.52 14.97
CA ASN A 58 -0.24 19.03 15.85
C ASN A 58 -1.24 19.95 15.11
N SER A 59 -0.80 20.66 14.07
CA SER A 59 -1.68 21.49 13.24
C SER A 59 -2.63 20.68 12.33
N LEU A 60 -2.30 19.42 12.05
CA LEU A 60 -3.13 18.56 11.20
C LEU A 60 -4.39 18.07 11.94
N SER A 61 -5.52 18.10 11.24
CA SER A 61 -6.76 17.46 11.69
C SER A 61 -6.59 15.94 11.82
N LEU A 62 -7.51 15.30 12.54
CA LEU A 62 -7.53 13.84 12.66
C LEU A 62 -7.58 13.15 11.29
N SER A 63 -8.37 13.69 10.35
CA SER A 63 -8.49 13.16 8.99
C SER A 63 -7.17 13.22 8.20
N HIS A 64 -6.40 14.31 8.35
CA HIS A 64 -5.09 14.42 7.70
C HIS A 64 -4.05 13.49 8.33
N LYS A 65 -4.06 13.33 9.66
CA LYS A 65 -3.22 12.34 10.35
C LYS A 65 -3.52 10.91 9.89
N SER A 66 -4.80 10.57 9.71
CA SER A 66 -5.18 9.27 9.14
C SER A 66 -4.74 9.13 7.68
N LEU A 67 -4.77 10.20 6.89
CA LEU A 67 -4.29 10.17 5.51
C LEU A 67 -2.78 9.96 5.42
N LEU A 68 -1.98 10.53 6.33
CA LEU A 68 -0.55 10.26 6.44
C LEU A 68 -0.26 8.78 6.68
N LEU A 69 -0.97 8.18 7.64
CA LEU A 69 -0.84 6.75 7.94
C LEU A 69 -1.36 5.87 6.78
N ALA A 70 -2.42 6.29 6.10
CA ALA A 70 -2.93 5.61 4.91
C ALA A 70 -1.90 5.63 3.77
N ARG A 71 -1.25 6.77 3.49
CA ARG A 71 -0.18 6.88 2.49
C ARG A 71 1.04 6.04 2.86
N PHE A 72 1.42 6.04 4.14
CA PHE A 72 2.47 5.16 4.65
C PHE A 72 2.13 3.68 4.43
N LEU A 73 0.93 3.26 4.85
CA LEU A 73 0.42 1.90 4.66
C LEU A 73 0.37 1.51 3.19
N LEU A 74 -0.11 2.40 2.33
CA LEU A 74 -0.18 2.18 0.88
C LEU A 74 1.22 1.92 0.30
N SER A 75 2.21 2.73 0.70
CA SER A 75 3.61 2.53 0.31
C SER A 75 4.11 1.15 0.75
N ALA A 76 3.81 0.76 1.99
CA ALA A 76 4.23 -0.51 2.56
C ALA A 76 3.57 -1.74 1.89
N LEU A 77 2.26 -1.69 1.65
CA LEU A 77 1.49 -2.73 0.96
C LEU A 77 1.91 -2.90 -0.49
N ARG A 78 2.28 -1.82 -1.19
CA ARG A 78 2.81 -1.93 -2.54
C ARG A 78 4.10 -2.72 -2.59
N ARG A 79 5.01 -2.52 -1.63
CA ARG A 79 6.22 -3.33 -1.54
C ARG A 79 5.90 -4.80 -1.26
N LEU A 80 5.03 -5.10 -0.30
CA LEU A 80 4.62 -6.48 0.01
C LEU A 80 3.90 -7.17 -1.14
N SER A 81 3.07 -6.44 -1.88
CA SER A 81 2.27 -6.99 -2.98
C SER A 81 3.02 -7.10 -4.31
N ARG A 82 4.12 -6.37 -4.50
CA ARG A 82 4.89 -6.32 -5.75
C ARG A 82 5.33 -7.72 -6.23
N PRO A 83 5.82 -8.64 -5.38
CA PRO A 83 6.15 -10.00 -5.79
C PRO A 83 4.93 -10.83 -6.24
N PHE A 84 3.70 -10.46 -5.92
CA PHE A 84 2.52 -11.23 -6.32
C PHE A 84 1.89 -10.71 -7.62
N GLN A 85 2.41 -9.61 -8.15
CA GLN A 85 1.91 -8.99 -9.38
C GLN A 85 2.73 -9.48 -10.58
N SER A 86 2.05 -9.97 -11.61
CA SER A 86 2.69 -10.40 -12.86
C SER A 86 3.29 -9.20 -13.59
N PRO A 87 4.52 -9.28 -14.12
CA PRO A 87 5.17 -8.15 -14.81
C PRO A 87 4.39 -7.65 -16.03
N SER A 88 3.69 -8.53 -16.73
CA SER A 88 2.78 -8.19 -17.84
C SER A 88 1.50 -7.46 -17.42
N LYS A 89 1.16 -7.50 -16.12
CA LYS A 89 0.00 -6.82 -15.53
C LYS A 89 0.38 -5.54 -14.77
N LEU A 90 1.68 -5.24 -14.68
CA LEU A 90 2.21 -4.03 -14.05
C LEU A 90 2.11 -2.88 -15.04
N LEU A 91 1.18 -1.96 -14.79
CA LEU A 91 1.22 -0.64 -15.41
C LEU A 91 2.39 0.15 -14.76
N PRO A 92 3.25 0.84 -15.56
CA PRO A 92 4.37 1.64 -15.07
C PRO A 92 3.98 2.66 -13.99
N TYR A 93 4.09 2.25 -12.74
CA TYR A 93 3.65 3.07 -11.61
C TYR A 93 4.37 4.43 -11.52
N HIS A 94 3.64 5.52 -11.75
CA HIS A 94 4.10 6.87 -11.47
C HIS A 94 3.64 7.38 -10.08
N PRO A 95 4.50 8.13 -9.36
CA PRO A 95 4.40 8.40 -7.93
C PRO A 95 3.20 9.23 -7.45
N SER A 96 2.35 9.79 -8.31
CA SER A 96 1.44 10.88 -7.94
C SER A 96 0.40 10.56 -6.85
N THR A 97 0.01 9.29 -6.66
CA THR A 97 -1.02 8.89 -5.67
C THR A 97 -0.47 8.39 -4.33
N ALA A 98 0.84 8.09 -4.23
CA ALA A 98 1.48 7.69 -2.97
C ALA A 98 2.85 8.32 -2.70
N ALA A 99 3.24 9.32 -3.48
CA ALA A 99 4.34 10.19 -3.10
C ALA A 99 3.95 10.94 -1.83
N ILE A 100 4.35 10.37 -0.71
CA ILE A 100 4.39 11.07 0.54
C ILE A 100 5.49 12.13 0.43
N SER A 101 5.15 13.40 0.68
CA SER A 101 6.14 14.46 0.66
C SER A 101 7.22 14.16 1.72
N PRO A 102 8.46 14.64 1.58
CA PRO A 102 9.49 14.41 2.60
C PRO A 102 9.05 14.89 3.99
N GLN A 103 8.32 16.01 4.05
CA GLN A 103 7.77 16.57 5.28
C GLN A 103 6.63 15.69 5.86
N ASP A 104 5.72 15.23 5.01
CA ASP A 104 4.64 14.31 5.39
C ASP A 104 5.21 12.97 5.89
N LEU A 105 6.32 12.51 5.31
CA LEU A 105 7.00 11.28 5.71
C LEU A 105 7.66 11.45 7.07
N ASP A 106 8.37 12.55 7.30
CA ASP A 106 8.96 12.85 8.61
C ASP A 106 7.87 12.95 9.70
N ALA A 107 6.73 13.56 9.36
CA ALA A 107 5.55 13.60 10.20
C ALA A 107 4.96 12.20 10.45
N ALA A 108 4.79 11.39 9.41
CA ALA A 108 4.23 10.03 9.52
C ALA A 108 5.12 9.13 10.39
N VAL A 109 6.44 9.15 10.19
CA VAL A 109 7.36 8.31 10.95
C VAL A 109 7.46 8.78 12.42
N LEU A 110 7.43 10.09 12.68
CA LEU A 110 7.32 10.61 14.04
C LEU A 110 5.99 10.22 14.70
N LEU A 111 4.88 10.26 13.96
CA LEU A 111 3.56 9.82 14.44
C LEU A 111 3.55 8.33 14.79
N LEU A 112 4.17 7.48 13.97
CA LEU A 112 4.32 6.04 14.25
C LEU A 112 5.11 5.80 15.54
N LEU A 113 6.23 6.51 15.74
CA LEU A 113 6.99 6.45 16.99
C LEU A 113 6.15 6.87 18.21
N LEU A 114 5.39 7.96 18.09
CA LEU A 114 4.50 8.42 19.17
C LEU A 114 3.41 7.39 19.48
N CYS A 115 2.87 6.72 18.47
CA CYS A 115 1.90 5.63 18.65
C CYS A 115 2.52 4.42 19.37
N GLU A 116 3.73 4.02 19.00
CA GLU A 116 4.45 2.91 19.66
C GLU A 116 4.77 3.22 21.12
N VAL A 117 5.27 4.43 21.39
CA VAL A 117 5.55 4.87 22.76
C VAL A 117 4.26 4.93 23.57
N ARG A 118 3.14 5.38 22.98
CA ARG A 118 1.83 5.37 23.66
C ARG A 118 1.38 3.96 24.04
N GLN A 119 1.66 2.96 23.20
CA GLN A 119 1.27 1.58 23.44
C GLN A 119 2.13 0.92 24.54
N HIS A 120 3.45 1.09 24.48
CA HIS A 120 4.37 0.37 25.37
C HIS A 120 4.76 1.15 26.63
N ASN A 121 4.76 2.48 26.57
CA ASN A 121 5.12 3.35 27.68
C ASN A 121 4.28 4.64 27.69
N PRO A 122 2.97 4.55 27.99
CA PRO A 122 2.08 5.71 27.97
C PRO A 122 2.49 6.81 28.96
N ALA A 123 3.21 6.47 30.04
CA ALA A 123 3.70 7.41 31.03
C ALA A 123 4.71 8.42 30.44
N ALA A 124 5.50 8.01 29.44
CA ALA A 124 6.48 8.87 28.76
C ALA A 124 5.82 10.09 28.10
N LEU A 125 4.63 9.91 27.51
CA LEU A 125 3.90 10.97 26.81
C LEU A 125 3.05 11.86 27.73
N ARG A 126 2.94 11.52 29.03
CA ARG A 126 2.30 12.39 30.04
C ARG A 126 3.22 13.52 30.50
N THR A 127 4.51 13.48 30.14
CA THR A 127 5.46 14.55 30.43
C THR A 127 5.14 15.81 29.61
N PRO A 128 5.58 17.00 30.05
CA PRO A 128 5.45 18.22 29.24
C PRO A 128 6.10 18.07 27.87
N ILE A 129 5.49 18.66 26.82
CA ILE A 129 5.95 18.53 25.42
C ILE A 129 7.41 18.97 25.21
N THR A 130 7.92 19.85 26.07
CA THR A 130 9.32 20.30 26.07
C THR A 130 10.30 19.18 26.42
N LYS A 131 9.87 18.18 27.20
CA LYS A 131 10.68 17.00 27.56
C LYS A 131 10.55 15.86 26.56
N TRP A 132 9.54 15.88 25.68
CA TRP A 132 9.26 14.78 24.76
C TRP A 132 10.47 14.42 23.91
N ARG A 133 11.20 15.39 23.36
CA ARG A 133 12.39 15.10 22.53
C ARG A 133 13.41 14.25 23.29
N ALA A 134 13.79 14.67 24.50
CA ALA A 134 14.79 13.96 25.31
C ALA A 134 14.30 12.56 25.72
N THR A 135 13.03 12.44 26.11
CA THR A 135 12.40 11.16 26.45
C THR A 135 12.35 10.21 25.24
N LEU A 136 11.95 10.70 24.07
CA LEU A 136 11.89 9.93 22.83
C LEU A 136 13.28 9.53 22.35
N CYS A 137 14.28 10.43 22.43
CA CYS A 137 15.67 10.10 22.16
C CYS A 137 16.14 8.93 23.02
N LYS A 138 15.88 8.96 24.33
CA LYS A 138 16.27 7.89 25.25
C LYS A 138 15.62 6.56 24.86
N ILE A 139 14.30 6.55 24.69
CA ILE A 139 13.55 5.34 24.32
C ILE A 139 14.02 4.78 22.98
N TYR A 140 14.25 5.65 22.00
CA TYR A 140 14.70 5.27 20.66
C TYR A 140 16.13 4.70 20.69
N SER A 141 17.05 5.31 21.43
CA SER A 141 18.41 4.80 21.62
C SER A 141 18.43 3.44 22.31
N ASP A 142 17.63 3.25 23.36
CA ASP A 142 17.52 1.97 24.08
C ASP A 142 16.97 0.85 23.17
N SER A 143 16.03 1.19 22.27
CA SER A 143 15.42 0.26 21.31
C SER A 143 16.30 -0.05 20.09
N LEU A 144 17.18 0.89 19.67
CA LEU A 144 18.13 0.66 18.58
C LEU A 144 19.21 -0.35 18.95
N LEU A 145 19.58 -0.43 20.23
CA LEU A 145 20.55 -1.39 20.76
C LEU A 145 20.00 -2.83 20.81
N THR A 146 18.68 -3.01 20.65
CA THR A 146 18.00 -4.33 20.67
C THR A 146 17.84 -4.98 19.29
N VAL A 147 18.64 -4.57 18.29
CA VAL A 147 18.82 -5.17 16.94
C VAL A 147 17.58 -5.91 16.38
N SER A 148 16.44 -5.23 16.22
CA SER A 148 15.33 -5.54 15.29
C SER A 148 14.28 -4.44 15.41
N GLY A 149 14.14 -3.59 14.39
CA GLY A 149 13.29 -2.40 14.43
C GLY A 149 11.85 -2.77 14.09
N LEU A 150 10.82 -2.37 14.85
CA LEU A 150 10.67 -1.18 15.70
C LEU A 150 9.97 -1.56 17.04
N ALA A 151 10.71 -2.20 17.95
CA ALA A 151 10.29 -2.65 19.30
C ALA A 151 9.52 -4.00 19.37
N THR A 152 10.32 -5.03 19.69
CA THR A 152 10.01 -6.36 20.28
C THR A 152 9.43 -7.47 19.39
N GLY A 153 10.06 -8.65 19.48
CA GLY A 153 9.57 -9.95 19.00
C GLY A 153 10.49 -10.62 17.97
N GLY A 154 11.25 -11.64 18.39
CA GLY A 154 12.28 -12.30 17.58
C GLY A 154 11.77 -12.92 16.28
N GLY A 155 12.45 -12.57 15.17
CA GLY A 155 12.17 -13.12 13.84
C GLY A 155 12.52 -12.17 12.69
N GLY A 156 13.76 -11.65 12.64
CA GLY A 156 14.21 -10.74 11.58
C GLY A 156 13.40 -9.44 11.46
N ALA A 157 13.77 -8.53 10.55
CA ALA A 157 13.04 -7.26 10.38
C ALA A 157 11.69 -7.40 9.66
N LEU A 158 11.35 -8.59 9.13
CA LEU A 158 10.13 -8.84 8.38
C LEU A 158 8.89 -8.89 9.29
N ILE A 159 8.95 -9.62 10.41
CA ILE A 159 7.81 -9.75 11.33
C ILE A 159 7.39 -8.39 11.92
N PRO A 160 8.30 -7.56 12.47
CA PRO A 160 7.95 -6.22 12.96
C PRO A 160 7.37 -5.30 11.87
N TYR A 161 7.84 -5.45 10.62
CA TYR A 161 7.31 -4.70 9.49
C TYR A 161 5.87 -5.12 9.17
N ILE A 162 5.59 -6.43 9.14
CA ILE A 162 4.23 -6.97 8.94
C ILE A 162 3.30 -6.47 10.06
N ASP A 163 3.74 -6.50 11.32
CA ASP A 163 2.93 -6.01 12.43
C ASP A 163 2.61 -4.51 12.30
N THR A 164 3.59 -3.70 11.90
CA THR A 164 3.38 -2.28 11.61
C THR A 164 2.34 -2.07 10.50
N VAL A 165 2.41 -2.86 9.42
CA VAL A 165 1.44 -2.84 8.32
C VAL A 165 0.04 -3.21 8.80
N VAL A 166 -0.10 -4.30 9.57
CA VAL A 166 -1.38 -4.75 10.14
C VAL A 166 -1.97 -3.69 11.07
N ARG A 167 -1.14 -3.08 11.93
CA ARG A 167 -1.55 -2.03 12.86
C ARG A 167 -2.05 -0.79 12.12
N CYS A 168 -1.34 -0.36 11.09
CA CYS A 168 -1.76 0.74 10.24
C CYS A 168 -3.06 0.41 9.50
N TRP A 169 -3.22 -0.82 9.02
CA TRP A 169 -4.45 -1.26 8.36
C TRP A 169 -5.65 -1.26 9.31
N LYS A 170 -5.52 -1.81 10.52
CA LYS A 170 -6.57 -1.77 11.56
C LYS A 170 -6.97 -0.32 11.88
N PHE A 171 -5.99 0.58 11.98
CA PHE A 171 -6.23 2.00 12.24
C PHE A 171 -7.00 2.69 11.09
N VAL A 172 -6.56 2.48 9.85
CA VAL A 172 -7.19 3.09 8.66
C VAL A 172 -8.59 2.52 8.42
N GLY A 173 -8.79 1.22 8.64
CA GLY A 173 -10.09 0.56 8.54
C GLY A 173 -11.12 1.08 9.55
N PHE A 174 -10.69 1.40 10.78
CA PHE A 174 -11.55 2.02 11.79
C PHE A 174 -12.06 3.40 11.33
N VAL A 175 -11.20 4.22 10.71
CA VAL A 175 -11.57 5.55 10.19
C VAL A 175 -12.46 5.45 8.94
N GLY A 176 -12.30 4.41 8.12
CA GLY A 176 -13.13 4.15 6.93
C GLY A 176 -14.55 3.67 7.24
N SER A 177 -14.79 3.06 8.41
CA SER A 177 -16.10 2.52 8.79
C SER A 177 -17.13 3.58 9.20
N CYS A 178 -16.70 4.82 9.46
CA CYS A 178 -17.57 5.92 9.87
C CYS A 178 -18.40 6.52 8.72
N GLY A 179 -18.14 6.11 7.47
CA GLY A 179 -18.94 6.47 6.29
C GLY A 179 -19.75 5.28 5.82
N GLY A 180 -21.08 5.38 5.84
CA GLY A 180 -21.97 4.31 5.39
C GLY A 180 -21.57 3.72 4.03
N LYS A 181 -21.74 2.40 3.89
CA LYS A 181 -21.43 1.58 2.70
C LYS A 181 -22.27 1.98 1.48
N VAL A 182 -22.11 3.20 0.96
CA VAL A 182 -22.39 3.48 -0.44
C VAL A 182 -21.11 3.11 -1.17
N ARG A 183 -21.13 2.00 -1.89
CA ARG A 183 -20.06 1.62 -2.82
C ARG A 183 -19.96 2.72 -3.87
N ARG A 184 -19.17 3.75 -3.60
CA ARG A 184 -18.89 4.83 -4.55
C ARG A 184 -18.29 4.18 -5.78
N GLU A 185 -18.78 4.57 -6.95
CA GLU A 185 -18.12 4.21 -8.20
C GLU A 185 -16.77 4.93 -8.21
N VAL A 186 -15.69 4.15 -8.22
CA VAL A 186 -14.32 4.66 -8.17
C VAL A 186 -13.74 4.56 -9.57
N ALA A 187 -13.33 5.70 -10.12
CA ALA A 187 -12.68 5.78 -11.43
C ALA A 187 -11.29 5.13 -11.41
N ALA A 188 -10.85 4.65 -12.57
CA ALA A 188 -9.46 4.28 -12.76
C ALA A 188 -8.57 5.53 -12.68
N SER A 189 -7.33 5.36 -12.20
CA SER A 189 -6.34 6.41 -12.24
C SER A 189 -6.12 6.86 -13.68
N PRO A 190 -6.14 8.17 -14.00
CA PRO A 190 -5.87 8.65 -15.35
C PRO A 190 -4.53 8.15 -15.90
N MET A 191 -3.52 8.05 -15.03
CA MET A 191 -2.21 7.50 -15.39
C MET A 191 -2.29 6.04 -15.78
N ALA A 192 -3.00 5.23 -15.00
CA ALA A 192 -3.21 3.82 -15.32
C ALA A 192 -3.94 3.63 -16.65
N VAL A 193 -4.83 4.56 -17.04
CA VAL A 193 -5.51 4.51 -18.34
C VAL A 193 -4.57 4.87 -19.49
N VAL A 194 -3.72 5.89 -19.32
CA VAL A 194 -2.75 6.34 -20.34
C VAL A 194 -1.71 5.26 -20.66
N GLU A 195 -1.36 4.44 -19.67
CA GLU A 195 -0.38 3.36 -19.80
C GLU A 195 -0.94 2.09 -20.47
N LEU A 196 -2.24 2.02 -20.76
CA LEU A 196 -2.83 0.86 -21.40
C LEU A 196 -2.31 0.70 -22.84
N PRO A 197 -1.89 -0.51 -23.23
CA PRO A 197 -1.38 -0.76 -24.58
C PRO A 197 -2.48 -0.62 -25.63
N SER A 198 -2.17 0.13 -26.68
CA SER A 198 -2.92 0.09 -27.95
C SER A 198 -2.43 -1.10 -28.77
N VAL A 199 -3.32 -2.01 -29.12
CA VAL A 199 -2.98 -3.22 -29.88
C VAL A 199 -3.60 -3.16 -31.27
N ALA A 200 -2.84 -3.65 -32.25
CA ALA A 200 -3.37 -3.86 -33.59
C ALA A 200 -4.10 -5.21 -33.62
N VAL A 201 -5.38 -5.22 -33.97
CA VAL A 201 -6.11 -6.45 -34.27
C VAL A 201 -5.70 -6.87 -35.68
N GLY A 202 -4.99 -8.00 -35.80
CA GLY A 202 -4.50 -8.50 -37.08
C GLY A 202 -5.58 -9.25 -37.85
N GLY A 203 -5.76 -8.96 -39.14
CA GLY A 203 -6.81 -9.51 -40.02
C GLY A 203 -6.71 -11.01 -40.37
N GLY A 204 -5.99 -11.82 -39.59
CA GLY A 204 -5.65 -13.20 -39.93
C GLY A 204 -6.36 -14.30 -39.14
N GLY A 205 -7.22 -13.98 -38.16
CA GLY A 205 -7.94 -15.00 -37.39
C GLY A 205 -8.94 -14.40 -36.41
N ALA A 206 -10.14 -14.98 -36.39
CA ALA A 206 -11.32 -14.67 -35.55
C ALA A 206 -11.51 -13.18 -35.21
N ALA A 207 -12.46 -12.52 -35.88
CA ALA A 207 -12.84 -11.15 -35.58
C ALA A 207 -13.07 -10.97 -34.07
N VAL A 208 -12.31 -10.06 -33.43
CA VAL A 208 -12.43 -9.80 -32.00
C VAL A 208 -13.57 -8.80 -31.79
N GLU A 209 -14.65 -9.24 -31.17
CA GLU A 209 -15.82 -8.39 -30.90
C GLU A 209 -15.65 -7.56 -29.62
N CYS A 210 -16.02 -6.27 -29.65
CA CYS A 210 -16.06 -5.44 -28.46
C CYS A 210 -17.34 -5.68 -27.66
N VAL A 211 -17.22 -6.22 -26.44
CA VAL A 211 -18.36 -6.54 -25.55
C VAL A 211 -19.23 -5.32 -25.16
N ILE A 212 -18.71 -4.09 -25.33
CA ILE A 212 -19.44 -2.87 -24.99
C ILE A 212 -20.39 -2.43 -26.11
N CYS A 213 -19.91 -2.32 -27.36
CA CYS A 213 -20.73 -1.90 -28.50
C CYS A 213 -21.28 -3.07 -29.32
N LYS A 214 -20.76 -4.30 -29.11
CA LYS A 214 -21.07 -5.52 -29.87
C LYS A 214 -20.71 -5.43 -31.35
N GLU A 215 -19.65 -4.68 -31.66
CA GLU A 215 -19.11 -4.52 -33.01
C GLU A 215 -17.72 -5.15 -33.11
N GLU A 216 -17.38 -5.66 -34.29
CA GLU A 216 -16.06 -6.21 -34.59
C GLU A 216 -14.98 -5.11 -34.52
N MET A 217 -13.87 -5.40 -33.84
CA MET A 217 -12.70 -4.52 -33.83
C MET A 217 -11.97 -4.65 -35.16
N GLY A 218 -12.04 -3.59 -35.97
CA GLY A 218 -11.40 -3.54 -37.28
C GLY A 218 -9.86 -3.52 -37.23
N GLU A 219 -9.25 -3.69 -38.40
CA GLU A 219 -7.79 -3.59 -38.57
C GLU A 219 -7.30 -2.17 -38.23
N GLY A 220 -6.40 -2.04 -37.25
CA GLY A 220 -5.88 -0.74 -36.80
C GLY A 220 -5.55 -0.70 -35.32
N ARG A 221 -5.14 0.46 -34.79
CA ARG A 221 -4.76 0.67 -33.36
C ARG A 221 -5.92 1.15 -32.48
N ASP A 222 -7.15 0.79 -32.81
CA ASP A 222 -8.34 1.28 -32.10
C ASP A 222 -8.72 0.40 -30.89
N ALA A 223 -8.02 -0.71 -30.70
CA ALA A 223 -8.20 -1.62 -29.58
C ALA A 223 -7.28 -1.28 -28.40
N CYS A 224 -7.88 -1.20 -27.22
CA CYS A 224 -7.25 -1.11 -25.91
C CYS A 224 -7.23 -2.50 -25.27
N LYS A 225 -6.06 -2.96 -24.85
CA LYS A 225 -5.91 -4.20 -24.08
C LYS A 225 -5.73 -3.91 -22.60
N LEU A 226 -6.61 -4.45 -21.76
CA LEU A 226 -6.48 -4.34 -20.30
C LEU A 226 -5.42 -5.32 -19.74
N PRO A 227 -4.90 -5.11 -18.50
CA PRO A 227 -3.96 -6.04 -17.86
C PRO A 227 -4.53 -7.44 -17.58
N CYS A 228 -5.86 -7.61 -17.72
CA CYS A 228 -6.52 -8.92 -17.66
C CYS A 228 -6.71 -9.55 -19.05
N ASP A 229 -5.99 -9.05 -20.04
CA ASP A 229 -5.97 -9.47 -21.45
C ASP A 229 -7.26 -9.23 -22.25
N HIS A 230 -8.31 -8.68 -21.65
CA HIS A 230 -9.54 -8.32 -22.35
C HIS A 230 -9.36 -7.09 -23.26
N LEU A 231 -10.00 -7.15 -24.43
CA LEU A 231 -9.89 -6.16 -25.50
C LEU A 231 -11.19 -5.36 -25.63
N PHE A 232 -11.05 -4.05 -25.90
CA PHE A 232 -12.16 -3.14 -26.12
C PHE A 232 -11.75 -2.03 -27.08
N HIS A 233 -12.70 -1.40 -27.78
CA HIS A 233 -12.42 -0.11 -28.41
C HIS A 233 -12.03 0.93 -27.37
N TRP A 234 -11.02 1.76 -27.67
CA TRP A 234 -10.63 2.90 -26.82
C TRP A 234 -11.82 3.80 -26.48
N LEU A 235 -12.63 4.14 -27.47
CA LEU A 235 -13.83 4.97 -27.30
C LEU A 235 -14.90 4.33 -26.41
N CYS A 236 -14.95 3.00 -26.35
CA CYS A 236 -15.92 2.27 -25.54
C CYS A 236 -15.44 2.11 -24.08
N ILE A 237 -14.18 1.77 -23.88
CA ILE A 237 -13.65 1.47 -22.54
C ILE A 237 -13.33 2.73 -21.74
N LEU A 238 -12.99 3.84 -22.40
CA LEU A 238 -12.58 5.05 -21.70
C LEU A 238 -13.72 5.71 -20.89
N PRO A 239 -14.96 5.86 -21.39
CA PRO A 239 -16.10 6.30 -20.57
C PRO A 239 -16.38 5.37 -19.38
N TRP A 240 -16.15 4.07 -19.55
CA TRP A 240 -16.30 3.10 -18.48
C TRP A 240 -15.23 3.32 -17.39
N LEU A 241 -13.95 3.43 -17.78
CA LEU A 241 -12.83 3.63 -16.84
C LEU A 241 -12.89 4.97 -16.10
N ARG A 242 -13.53 6.00 -16.68
CA ARG A 242 -13.83 7.27 -16.01
C ARG A 242 -14.84 7.14 -14.86
N LYS A 243 -15.65 6.09 -14.84
CA LYS A 243 -16.65 5.84 -13.78
C LYS A 243 -16.24 4.67 -12.88
N ARG A 244 -15.64 3.62 -13.45
CA ARG A 244 -15.35 2.36 -12.77
C ARG A 244 -13.95 1.88 -13.13
N ASN A 245 -13.15 1.56 -12.12
CA ASN A 245 -11.83 0.98 -12.28
C ASN A 245 -11.83 -0.53 -12.54
N THR A 246 -12.90 -1.12 -13.08
CA THR A 246 -13.02 -2.58 -13.24
C THR A 246 -13.17 -2.99 -14.69
N CYS A 247 -12.61 -4.12 -15.09
CA CYS A 247 -12.87 -4.73 -16.39
C CYS A 247 -14.37 -5.12 -16.51
N PRO A 248 -15.09 -4.72 -17.57
CA PRO A 248 -16.47 -5.14 -17.81
C PRO A 248 -16.66 -6.67 -17.87
N CYS A 249 -15.66 -7.40 -18.34
CA CYS A 249 -15.76 -8.86 -18.55
C CYS A 249 -15.46 -9.66 -17.27
N CYS A 250 -14.31 -9.40 -16.63
CA CYS A 250 -13.82 -10.23 -15.53
C CYS A 250 -13.71 -9.50 -14.19
N ARG A 251 -14.14 -8.23 -14.12
CA ARG A 251 -14.07 -7.38 -12.92
C ARG A 251 -12.66 -7.16 -12.36
N PHE A 252 -11.61 -7.45 -13.13
CA PHE A 252 -10.24 -7.11 -12.78
C PHE A 252 -10.15 -5.62 -12.44
N GLN A 253 -9.60 -5.30 -11.26
CA GLN A 253 -9.50 -3.93 -10.75
C GLN A 253 -8.20 -3.26 -11.19
N LEU A 254 -8.31 -2.16 -11.92
CA LEU A 254 -7.23 -1.24 -12.25
C LEU A 254 -6.92 -0.32 -11.04
N PRO A 255 -5.69 0.20 -10.96
CA PRO A 255 -5.31 1.19 -9.95
C PRO A 255 -6.22 2.43 -9.97
N THR A 256 -6.38 3.05 -8.81
CA THR A 256 -7.16 4.30 -8.63
C THR A 256 -6.35 5.35 -7.86
N ASP A 257 -6.80 6.60 -7.93
CA ASP A 257 -6.23 7.72 -7.16
C ASP A 257 -6.78 7.79 -5.72
N ASP A 258 -7.83 7.01 -5.41
CA ASP A 258 -8.32 6.86 -4.05
C ASP A 258 -7.37 6.01 -3.20
N VAL A 259 -6.73 6.66 -2.21
CA VAL A 259 -5.74 6.02 -1.32
C VAL A 259 -6.36 4.83 -0.56
N LEU A 260 -7.59 4.97 -0.07
CA LEU A 260 -8.25 3.93 0.72
C LEU A 260 -8.67 2.73 -0.14
N GLY A 261 -9.25 3.00 -1.32
CA GLY A 261 -9.57 1.97 -2.31
C GLY A 261 -8.34 1.21 -2.77
N GLU A 262 -7.21 1.88 -2.96
CA GLU A 262 -5.96 1.21 -3.34
C GLU A 262 -5.37 0.37 -2.21
N ILE A 263 -5.42 0.85 -0.96
CA ILE A 263 -5.06 0.04 0.23
C ILE A 263 -5.89 -1.23 0.26
N GLN A 264 -7.20 -1.12 0.09
CA GLN A 264 -8.10 -2.27 0.08
C GLN A 264 -7.76 -3.24 -1.05
N ARG A 265 -7.56 -2.74 -2.28
CA ARG A 265 -7.20 -3.56 -3.44
C ARG A 265 -5.92 -4.36 -3.21
N LEU A 266 -4.86 -3.73 -2.69
CA LEU A 266 -3.57 -4.38 -2.43
C LEU A 266 -3.66 -5.38 -1.28
N TRP A 267 -4.45 -5.05 -0.25
CA TRP A 267 -4.73 -5.96 0.85
C TRP A 267 -5.45 -7.24 0.36
N GLU A 268 -6.46 -7.09 -0.49
CA GLU A 268 -7.17 -8.23 -1.08
C GLU A 268 -6.27 -9.13 -1.94
N ILE A 269 -5.27 -8.56 -2.63
CA ILE A 269 -4.27 -9.34 -3.37
C ILE A 269 -3.45 -10.22 -2.41
N LEU A 270 -2.92 -9.64 -1.33
CA LEU A 270 -2.16 -10.38 -0.33
C LEU A 270 -3.01 -11.46 0.33
N PHE A 271 -4.27 -11.13 0.66
CA PHE A 271 -5.19 -12.05 1.29
C PHE A 271 -5.52 -13.25 0.38
N LYS A 272 -5.82 -13.00 -0.91
CA LYS A 272 -6.09 -14.05 -1.88
C LYS A 272 -4.92 -15.03 -2.01
N VAL A 273 -3.69 -14.53 -2.08
CA VAL A 273 -2.49 -15.38 -2.18
C VAL A 273 -2.27 -16.21 -0.91
N GLY A 274 -2.43 -15.59 0.27
CA GLY A 274 -2.29 -16.30 1.54
C GLY A 274 -3.35 -17.39 1.72
N SER A 275 -4.61 -17.11 1.35
CA SER A 275 -5.70 -18.07 1.48
C SER A 275 -5.60 -19.26 0.51
N THR A 276 -5.05 -19.06 -0.71
CA THR A 276 -4.89 -20.17 -1.66
C THR A 276 -3.93 -21.27 -1.18
N MET A 277 -3.01 -20.95 -0.26
CA MET A 277 -2.08 -21.92 0.33
C MET A 277 -2.72 -22.73 1.45
N CYS A 278 -3.49 -22.08 2.33
CA CYS A 278 -4.14 -22.78 3.45
C CYS A 278 -5.16 -23.83 2.99
N THR A 279 -5.65 -23.75 1.75
CA THR A 279 -6.54 -24.74 1.14
C THR A 279 -5.82 -25.89 0.44
N SER A 280 -4.53 -25.74 0.09
CA SER A 280 -3.77 -26.78 -0.62
C SER A 280 -3.03 -27.76 0.30
N ASP A 281 -2.90 -27.45 1.59
CA ASP A 281 -2.27 -28.34 2.59
C ASP A 281 -3.26 -29.37 3.20
N GLY A 282 -4.44 -29.52 2.61
CA GLY A 282 -5.55 -30.34 3.12
C GLY A 282 -6.00 -31.51 2.25
N ASP A 283 -5.32 -31.80 1.12
CA ASP A 283 -5.59 -32.96 0.25
C ASP A 283 -4.41 -33.94 0.23
#